data_AF-A0A556PNB5-F1
#
_entry.id   AF-A0A556PNB5-F1
#
_cell.length_a   1.000
_cell.length_b   1.000
_cell.length_c   1.000
_cell.angle_alpha   90.00
_cell.angle_beta   90.00
_cell.angle_gamma   90.00
#
_symmetry.space_group_name_H-M   'P 1'
#
loop_
_entity.id
_entity.type
_entity.pdbx_description
1 polymer ?
#
loop_
_entity_poly.entity_id
_entity_poly.type
_entity_poly.pdbx_seq_one_letter_code
_entity_poly.pdbx_strand_id
1 'polypeptide(L)'
;MGKLSKALGVAGVAVGATYLSKKENRQKLKKQINKGLNKFSKTDVKSWGKPSDVEDAEMVSEGAMTSVQYYNQLQGKSQSE
;
A
#
# COMPACT_ATOMS: atom_id res chain seq x y z
N MET A 1 -20.90 -11.59 32.05
CA MET A 1 -20.12 -11.99 30.84
C MET A 1 -18.59 -11.97 31.00
N GLY A 2 -17.99 -11.38 32.05
CA GLY A 2 -16.52 -11.16 32.10
C GLY A 2 -15.61 -12.36 32.44
N LYS A 3 -16.14 -13.50 32.92
CA LYS A 3 -15.31 -14.67 33.25
C LYS A 3 -15.01 -15.55 32.02
N LEU A 4 -15.99 -15.67 31.12
CA LEU A 4 -15.85 -16.39 29.87
C LEU A 4 -14.94 -15.66 28.88
N SER A 5 -15.00 -14.32 28.80
CA SER A 5 -14.08 -13.54 27.96
C SER A 5 -12.63 -13.63 28.43
N LYS A 6 -12.40 -13.64 29.75
CA LYS A 6 -11.06 -13.85 30.33
C LYS A 6 -10.53 -15.26 30.05
N ALA A 7 -11.35 -16.30 30.21
CA ALA A 7 -10.96 -17.68 29.92
C ALA A 7 -10.64 -17.90 28.44
N LEU A 8 -11.45 -17.35 27.53
CA LEU A 8 -11.20 -17.40 26.08
C LEU A 8 -9.94 -16.62 25.68
N GLY A 9 -9.69 -15.47 26.32
CA GLY A 9 -8.46 -14.69 26.11
C GLY A 9 -7.20 -15.47 26.50
N VAL A 10 -7.20 -16.10 27.67
CA VAL A 10 -6.04 -16.88 28.15
C VAL A 10 -5.81 -18.14 27.30
N ALA A 11 -6.88 -18.87 26.96
CA ALA A 11 -6.78 -20.05 26.09
C ALA A 11 -6.29 -19.70 24.67
N GLY A 12 -6.77 -18.59 24.10
CA GLY A 12 -6.31 -18.10 22.80
C GLY A 12 -4.83 -17.72 22.78
N VAL A 13 -4.34 -17.07 23.84
CA VAL A 13 -2.91 -16.72 23.96
C VAL A 13 -2.02 -17.97 24.08
N ALA A 14 -2.43 -18.99 24.85
CA ALA A 14 -1.64 -20.22 25.01
C ALA A 14 -1.55 -21.03 23.69
N VAL A 15 -2.65 -21.17 22.96
CA VAL A 15 -2.66 -21.84 21.65
C VAL A 15 -1.86 -21.04 20.61
N GLY A 16 -1.98 -19.71 20.63
CA GLY A 16 -1.18 -18.83 19.78
C GLY A 16 0.33 -18.95 20.05
N ALA A 17 0.74 -18.93 21.32
CA ALA A 17 2.15 -19.04 21.70
C ALA A 17 2.75 -20.41 21.33
N THR A 18 2.01 -21.50 21.57
CA THR A 18 2.46 -22.85 21.20
C THR A 18 2.54 -23.03 19.68
N TYR A 19 1.59 -22.48 18.92
CA TYR A 19 1.63 -22.47 17.46
C TYR A 19 2.83 -21.66 16.91
N LEU A 20 3.14 -20.51 17.52
CA LEU A 20 4.25 -19.65 17.15
C LEU A 20 5.62 -20.13 17.67
N SER A 21 5.69 -21.06 18.61
CA SER A 21 6.98 -21.61 19.07
C SER A 21 7.74 -22.31 17.92
N LYS A 22 6.99 -23.02 17.05
CA LYS A 22 7.52 -23.73 15.88
C LYS A 22 8.04 -22.73 14.84
N LYS A 23 9.33 -22.86 14.47
CA LYS A 23 10.01 -21.97 13.51
C LYS A 23 9.34 -21.97 12.14
N GLU A 24 8.87 -23.13 11.67
CA GLU A 24 8.17 -23.28 10.40
C GLU A 24 6.84 -22.50 10.37
N ASN A 25 6.04 -22.59 11.43
CA ASN A 25 4.77 -21.89 11.54
C ASN A 25 4.96 -20.36 11.54
N ARG A 26 6.00 -19.86 12.23
CA ARG A 26 6.39 -18.44 12.17
C ARG A 26 6.76 -18.00 10.76
N GLN A 27 7.51 -18.82 10.03
CA GLN A 27 7.89 -18.50 8.65
C GLN A 27 6.69 -18.48 7.72
N LYS A 28 5.77 -19.44 7.83
CA LYS A 28 4.51 -19.46 7.08
C LYS A 28 3.65 -18.22 7.39
N LEU A 29 3.52 -17.86 8.66
CA LEU A 29 2.80 -16.66 9.08
C LEU A 29 3.43 -15.39 8.51
N LYS A 30 4.75 -15.22 8.63
CA LYS A 30 5.46 -14.07 8.03
C LYS A 30 5.26 -13.98 6.52
N LYS A 31 5.34 -15.11 5.80
CA LYS A 31 5.10 -15.13 4.34
C LYS A 31 3.66 -14.71 4.00
N GLN A 32 2.67 -15.17 4.76
CA GLN A 32 1.27 -14.80 4.55
C GLN A 32 1.01 -13.32 4.87
N ILE A 33 1.54 -12.81 5.98
CA ILE A 33 1.46 -11.39 6.35
C ILE A 33 2.13 -10.53 5.28
N ASN A 34 3.36 -10.87 4.87
CA ASN A 34 4.05 -10.13 3.82
C ASN A 34 3.32 -10.19 2.49
N LYS A 35 2.71 -11.33 2.13
CA LYS A 35 1.90 -11.44 0.91
C LYS A 35 0.64 -10.56 0.98
N GLY A 36 0.01 -10.47 2.16
CA GLY A 36 -1.12 -9.57 2.41
C GLY A 36 -0.71 -8.11 2.34
N LEU A 37 0.33 -7.71 3.08
CA LEU A 37 0.88 -6.36 3.07
C LEU A 37 1.35 -5.93 1.69
N ASN A 38 2.02 -6.81 0.93
CA ASN A 38 2.41 -6.53 -0.45
C ASN A 38 1.21 -6.38 -1.39
N LYS A 39 0.06 -6.97 -1.07
CA LYS A 39 -1.18 -6.78 -1.83
C LYS A 39 -1.85 -5.44 -1.48
N PHE A 40 -1.77 -5.01 -0.22
CA PHE A 40 -2.25 -3.70 0.24
C PHE A 40 -1.32 -2.54 -0.14
N SER A 41 0.00 -2.73 -0.17
CA SER A 41 0.95 -1.70 -0.62
C SER A 41 0.98 -1.53 -2.13
N LYS A 42 0.44 -2.51 -2.88
CA LYS A 42 0.09 -2.37 -4.30
C LYS A 42 -1.22 -1.62 -4.53
N THR A 43 -1.91 -1.16 -3.48
CA THR A 43 -2.92 -0.12 -3.65
C THR A 43 -2.22 1.06 -4.32
N ASP A 44 -2.64 1.37 -5.54
CA ASP A 44 -2.05 2.39 -6.37
C ASP A 44 -2.04 3.72 -5.61
N VAL A 45 -0.91 4.07 -5.00
CA VAL A 45 -0.69 5.42 -4.43
C VAL A 45 -0.91 6.50 -5.50
N LYS A 46 -0.84 6.11 -6.78
CA LYS A 46 -1.17 6.93 -7.95
C LYS A 46 -2.66 7.31 -8.06
N SER A 47 -3.56 6.68 -7.30
CA SER A 47 -4.99 7.03 -7.24
C SER A 47 -5.35 7.82 -5.98
N TRP A 48 -4.46 7.88 -4.98
CA TRP A 48 -4.66 8.66 -3.75
C TRP A 48 -4.53 10.14 -4.07
N GLY A 49 -5.64 10.79 -4.43
CA GLY A 49 -5.69 12.20 -4.80
C GLY A 49 -6.13 12.48 -6.24
N LYS A 50 -6.47 11.43 -7.02
CA LYS A 50 -7.19 11.65 -8.27
C LYS A 50 -8.67 11.92 -8.00
N PRO A 51 -9.28 12.85 -8.74
CA PRO A 51 -10.74 12.97 -8.79
C PRO A 51 -11.38 11.61 -9.07
N SER A 52 -12.56 11.37 -8.51
CA SER A 52 -13.35 10.15 -8.77
C SER A 52 -13.84 10.09 -10.21
N ASP A 53 -14.08 11.26 -10.81
CA ASP A 53 -14.53 11.40 -12.17
C ASP A 53 -13.37 11.22 -13.15
N VAL A 54 -13.58 10.38 -14.15
CA VAL A 54 -12.55 9.98 -15.13
C VAL A 54 -12.10 11.19 -15.95
N GLU A 55 -13.05 12.07 -16.32
CA GLU A 55 -12.79 13.30 -17.08
C GLU A 55 -11.92 14.28 -16.28
N ASP A 56 -12.23 14.50 -15.01
CA ASP A 56 -11.42 15.34 -14.13
C ASP A 56 -10.02 14.76 -13.90
N ALA A 57 -9.92 13.44 -13.74
CA ALA A 57 -8.63 12.77 -13.59
C ALA A 57 -7.77 12.87 -14.86
N GLU A 58 -8.40 12.86 -16.04
CA GLU A 58 -7.74 13.04 -17.34
C GLU A 58 -7.23 14.49 -17.48
N MET A 59 -8.06 15.50 -17.22
CA MET A 59 -7.65 16.92 -17.26
C MET A 59 -6.44 17.23 -16.35
N VAL A 60 -6.41 16.70 -15.13
CA VAL A 60 -5.27 16.87 -14.21
C VAL A 60 -4.01 16.21 -14.77
N SER A 61 -4.15 15.05 -15.41
CA SER A 61 -3.03 14.32 -15.98
C SER A 61 -2.44 15.01 -17.22
N GLU A 62 -3.28 15.64 -18.04
CA GLU A 62 -2.87 16.42 -19.20
C GLU A 62 -2.09 17.67 -18.79
N GLY A 63 -2.59 18.44 -17.81
CA GLY A 63 -1.91 19.64 -17.31
C GLY A 63 -0.52 19.35 -16.71
N ALA A 64 -0.39 18.22 -16.00
CA ALA A 64 0.92 17.78 -15.49
C ALA A 64 1.92 17.51 -16.63
N MET A 65 1.48 16.90 -17.73
CA MET A 65 2.32 16.64 -18.90
C MET A 65 2.71 17.93 -19.63
N THR A 66 1.79 18.89 -19.74
CA THR A 66 2.03 20.19 -20.40
C THR A 66 3.17 20.96 -19.73
N SER A 67 3.22 21.00 -18.41
CA SER A 67 4.29 21.71 -17.67
C SER A 67 5.69 21.14 -17.95
N VAL A 68 5.81 19.81 -17.98
CA VAL A 68 7.05 19.11 -18.29
C VAL A 68 7.47 19.38 -19.74
N GLN A 69 6.52 19.31 -20.67
CA GLN A 69 6.78 19.59 -22.09
C GLN A 69 7.24 21.04 -22.30
N TYR A 70 6.59 22.02 -21.65
CA TYR A 70 6.97 23.43 -21.73
C TYR A 70 8.40 23.67 -21.22
N TYR A 71 8.73 23.11 -20.06
CA TYR A 71 10.08 23.23 -19.49
C TYR A 71 11.15 22.58 -20.37
N ASN A 72 10.87 21.38 -20.90
CA ASN A 72 11.78 20.69 -21.81
C ASN A 72 12.00 21.45 -23.12
N GLN A 73 10.95 22.11 -23.65
CA GLN A 73 11.07 22.98 -24.82
C GLN A 73 11.92 24.22 -24.56
N LEU A 74 11.76 24.87 -23.40
CA LEU A 74 12.61 26.01 -23.02
C LEU A 74 14.08 25.61 -22.92
N GLN A 75 14.36 24.49 -22.26
CA GLN A 75 15.73 23.98 -22.16
C GLN A 75 16.31 23.60 -23.52
N GLY A 76 15.55 22.87 -24.35
CA GLY A 76 15.97 22.50 -25.69
C GLY A 76 16.27 23.71 -26.58
N LYS A 77 15.48 24.79 -26.47
CA LYS A 77 15.73 26.06 -27.18
C LYS A 77 16.99 26.76 -26.66
N SER A 78 17.20 26.79 -25.34
CA SER A 78 18.39 27.42 -24.72
C SER A 78 19.70 26.67 -24.99
N GLN A 79 19.65 25.39 -25.35
CA GLN A 79 20.83 24.59 -25.73
C GLN A 79 21.15 24.65 -27.23
N SER A 80 20.22 25.17 -28.05
CA SER A 80 20.39 25.31 -29.51
C SER A 80 20.77 26.72 -29.96
N GLU A 81 20.89 27.67 -29.03
CA GLU A 81 21.46 29.01 -29.20
C GLU A 81 22.89 29.05 -28.64
#